data_AF-A0A7C0WZN2-F1
#
_entry.id   AF-A0A7C0WZN2-F1
#
_cell.length_a   1.000
_cell.length_b   1.000
_cell.length_c   1.000
_cell.angle_alpha   90.00
_cell.angle_beta   90.00
_cell.angle_gamma   90.00
#
_symmetry.space_group_name_H-M   'P 1'
#
loop_
_entity.id
_entity.type
_entity.pdbx_description
1 polymer ?
#
loop_
_entity_poly.entity_id
_entity_poly.type
_entity_poly.pdbx_seq_one_letter_code
_entity_poly.pdbx_strand_id
1 'polypeptide(L)'
;MKKFTRSKNFIFLFSFLVLASLSLFSFLYAWEAPKVNPPHQDDLNLETLNSDKTLIVGKDKTYQLFSPGGDNRIITLDRSKAFPGARFVIKNTASSTSSTYLEVQENGTTLEIIYPQGIKEFVFDGNHWVSLDFGTQLSGEENIFLGNAKRDWMGTERQGAYDHSIAMGYMVEASYYSIAAGYYPEAHQASISIDDSGSLAYTNNYSVDFGWEGKNVFNFAVGAGMVYYPQSYGVALGKGTEGWSYGVGIGSYSYGENQGVGVGYYSIGHNSGVTLGYKTGSRGGVLPNYAGPRNILIGAFAGENLEDGGRKNIIIGYKTGLSLKGEVETQYGVIISEKGNNNILIGFEVDTPSTSTSNFLNLGNLIFATGINATSGIKISPGQVGIGTYDPSSALEIVNPKSSQPILTLKDDQENLVLKVLNEGKVGVKVSDPKAEFEVDGMIRVLPRSGAVCNSQYEGAIYYDANLKHLYGCNGTS
;
A
#
# COMPACT_ATOMS: atom_id res chain seq x y z
N MET A 1 -93.71 22.82 9.69
CA MET A 1 -92.82 21.69 9.35
C MET A 1 -91.48 22.23 8.85
N LYS A 2 -90.41 21.75 9.49
CA LYS A 2 -88.96 21.84 9.20
C LYS A 2 -88.42 22.79 8.10
N LYS A 3 -87.54 23.69 8.56
CA LYS A 3 -86.45 24.37 7.83
C LYS A 3 -85.70 23.40 6.90
N PHE A 4 -85.48 23.78 5.64
CA PHE A 4 -84.30 23.37 4.89
C PHE A 4 -83.71 24.57 4.16
N THR A 5 -82.45 24.84 4.49
CA THR A 5 -81.59 25.95 4.09
C THR A 5 -81.27 25.93 2.60
N ARG A 6 -81.91 26.81 1.83
CA ARG A 6 -81.61 27.00 0.39
C ARG A 6 -80.29 27.74 0.13
N SER A 7 -79.72 28.42 1.14
CA SER A 7 -78.47 29.19 0.98
C SER A 7 -77.19 28.34 1.09
N LYS A 8 -77.21 27.21 1.82
CA LYS A 8 -76.02 26.36 1.98
C LYS A 8 -75.65 25.62 0.70
N ASN A 9 -76.63 25.20 -0.09
CA ASN A 9 -76.38 24.51 -1.36
C ASN A 9 -75.86 25.46 -2.45
N PHE A 10 -76.23 26.75 -2.41
CA PHE A 10 -75.75 27.72 -3.40
C PHE A 10 -74.29 28.10 -3.16
N ILE A 11 -73.88 28.26 -1.89
CA ILE A 11 -72.48 28.49 -1.53
C ILE A 11 -71.65 27.24 -1.81
N PHE A 12 -72.17 26.03 -1.53
CA PHE A 12 -71.46 24.80 -1.88
C PHE A 12 -71.27 24.63 -3.39
N LEU A 13 -72.29 24.92 -4.21
CA LEU A 13 -72.17 24.83 -5.67
C LEU A 13 -71.20 25.89 -6.23
N PHE A 14 -71.23 27.11 -5.70
CA PHE A 14 -70.36 28.19 -6.14
C PHE A 14 -68.90 27.96 -5.72
N SER A 15 -68.66 27.45 -4.51
CA SER A 15 -67.33 27.01 -4.07
C SER A 15 -66.83 25.81 -4.87
N PHE A 16 -67.69 24.88 -5.27
CA PHE A 16 -67.30 23.75 -6.12
C PHE A 16 -66.95 24.20 -7.54
N LEU A 17 -67.68 25.16 -8.13
CA LEU A 17 -67.34 25.72 -9.44
C LEU A 17 -66.04 26.54 -9.41
N VAL A 18 -65.81 27.30 -8.33
CA VAL A 18 -64.59 28.10 -8.17
C VAL A 18 -63.38 27.17 -7.93
N LEU A 19 -63.49 26.15 -7.07
CA LEU A 19 -62.42 25.15 -6.92
C LEU A 19 -62.20 24.32 -8.19
N ALA A 20 -63.26 23.95 -8.93
CA ALA A 20 -63.13 23.24 -10.20
C ALA A 20 -62.41 24.10 -11.27
N SER A 21 -62.67 25.42 -11.29
CA SER A 21 -61.98 26.35 -12.18
C SER A 21 -60.50 26.58 -11.81
N LEU A 22 -60.18 26.62 -10.51
CA LEU A 22 -58.80 26.71 -10.02
C LEU A 22 -58.02 25.40 -10.23
N SER A 23 -58.67 24.24 -10.13
CA SER A 23 -58.06 22.95 -10.50
C SER A 23 -57.89 22.80 -12.02
N LEU A 24 -58.79 23.36 -12.83
CA LEU A 24 -58.65 23.38 -14.29
C LEU A 24 -57.48 24.27 -14.72
N PHE A 25 -57.32 25.44 -14.09
CA PHE A 25 -56.18 26.34 -14.33
C PHE A 25 -54.84 25.71 -13.92
N SER A 26 -54.83 24.94 -12.83
CA SER A 26 -53.65 24.18 -12.37
C SER A 26 -53.31 23.00 -13.29
N PHE A 27 -54.33 22.34 -13.87
CA PHE A 27 -54.15 21.26 -14.84
C PHE A 27 -53.71 21.75 -16.23
N LEU A 28 -54.12 22.95 -16.64
CA LEU A 28 -53.64 23.56 -17.87
C LEU A 28 -52.17 24.01 -17.77
N TYR A 29 -51.72 24.52 -16.61
CA TYR A 29 -50.32 24.92 -16.42
C TYR A 29 -49.36 23.74 -16.18
N ALA A 30 -49.84 22.61 -15.65
CA ALA A 30 -49.03 21.41 -15.45
C ALA A 30 -48.85 20.53 -16.71
N TRP A 31 -49.65 20.76 -17.77
CA TRP A 31 -49.50 20.06 -19.06
C TRP A 31 -48.40 20.68 -19.95
N GLU A 32 -47.96 21.90 -19.66
CA GLU A 32 -46.82 22.56 -20.32
C GLU A 32 -45.50 22.46 -19.55
N ALA A 33 -45.36 21.48 -18.64
CA ALA A 33 -44.01 21.03 -18.30
C ALA A 33 -43.34 20.60 -19.62
N PRO A 34 -42.16 21.16 -19.99
CA PRO A 34 -41.52 20.82 -21.25
C PRO A 34 -41.20 19.33 -21.18
N LYS A 35 -42.01 18.52 -21.87
CA LYS A 35 -41.68 17.13 -22.12
C LYS A 35 -40.37 17.20 -22.89
N VAL A 36 -39.28 16.77 -22.26
CA VAL A 36 -38.03 16.44 -22.95
C VAL A 36 -38.30 15.13 -23.70
N ASN A 37 -39.26 15.18 -24.63
CA ASN A 37 -39.36 14.18 -25.67
C ASN A 37 -38.20 14.46 -26.62
N PRO A 38 -37.48 13.43 -27.10
CA PRO A 38 -36.61 13.62 -28.26
C PRO A 38 -37.44 14.29 -29.36
N PRO A 39 -36.86 15.26 -30.11
CA PRO A 39 -37.62 16.03 -31.09
C PRO A 39 -38.37 15.09 -32.02
N HIS A 40 -39.67 15.34 -32.19
CA HIS A 40 -40.43 14.61 -33.21
C HIS A 40 -39.85 14.98 -34.57
N GLN A 41 -40.00 14.12 -35.59
CA GLN A 41 -39.43 14.38 -36.92
C GLN A 41 -39.87 15.73 -37.50
N ASP A 42 -41.04 16.22 -37.11
CA ASP A 42 -41.61 17.51 -37.52
C ASP A 42 -40.97 18.74 -36.82
N ASP A 43 -40.12 18.52 -35.81
CA ASP A 43 -39.39 19.55 -35.08
C ASP A 43 -37.96 19.76 -35.61
N LEU A 44 -37.54 18.93 -36.56
CA LEU A 44 -36.23 18.96 -37.20
C LEU A 44 -36.33 19.70 -38.54
N ASN A 45 -35.42 20.64 -38.77
CA ASN A 45 -35.15 21.13 -40.11
C ASN A 45 -33.92 20.41 -40.66
N LEU A 46 -34.10 19.55 -41.67
CA LEU A 46 -33.00 18.90 -42.38
C LEU A 46 -32.80 19.57 -43.74
N GLU A 47 -31.66 20.21 -43.95
CA GLU A 47 -31.44 21.07 -45.11
C GLU A 47 -29.99 21.06 -45.58
N THR A 48 -29.78 21.08 -46.90
CA THR A 48 -28.48 21.38 -47.51
C THR A 48 -28.46 22.84 -47.89
N LEU A 49 -27.53 23.60 -47.29
CA LEU A 49 -27.41 25.04 -47.45
C LEU A 49 -26.70 25.40 -48.75
N ASN A 50 -27.32 26.27 -49.54
CA ASN A 50 -26.72 26.84 -50.75
C ASN A 50 -26.16 28.26 -50.53
N SER A 51 -26.42 28.86 -49.36
CA SER A 51 -25.94 30.17 -48.93
C SER A 51 -25.92 30.27 -47.40
N ASP A 52 -25.38 31.37 -46.87
CA ASP A 52 -25.50 31.71 -45.45
C ASP A 52 -26.97 31.85 -45.02
N LYS A 53 -27.23 31.62 -43.73
CA LYS A 53 -28.60 31.54 -43.18
C LYS A 53 -28.73 32.34 -41.89
N THR A 54 -29.88 32.99 -41.72
CA THR A 54 -30.26 33.65 -40.47
C THR A 54 -31.40 32.89 -39.81
N LEU A 55 -31.23 32.50 -38.55
CA LEU A 55 -32.22 31.80 -37.75
C LEU A 55 -32.98 32.78 -36.86
N ILE A 56 -34.30 32.72 -36.92
CA ILE A 56 -35.20 33.60 -36.20
C ILE A 56 -36.13 32.77 -35.31
N VAL A 57 -36.13 33.07 -34.02
CA VAL A 57 -36.99 32.39 -33.02
C VAL A 57 -38.46 32.52 -33.41
N GLY A 58 -39.19 31.42 -33.34
CA GLY A 58 -40.62 31.33 -33.70
C GLY A 58 -40.91 31.26 -35.20
N LYS A 59 -39.91 31.45 -36.06
CA LYS A 59 -39.99 31.20 -37.51
C LYS A 59 -39.29 29.89 -37.86
N ASP A 60 -38.05 29.74 -37.40
CA ASP A 60 -37.21 28.58 -37.67
C ASP A 60 -37.38 27.52 -36.56
N LYS A 61 -37.19 26.25 -36.93
CA LYS A 61 -37.27 25.12 -35.99
C LYS A 61 -36.14 25.18 -34.96
N THR A 62 -36.39 24.71 -33.75
CA THR A 62 -35.38 24.66 -32.69
C THR A 62 -34.19 23.79 -33.08
N TYR A 63 -34.43 22.65 -33.74
CA TYR A 63 -33.38 21.72 -34.14
C TYR A 63 -33.07 21.88 -35.63
N GLN A 64 -31.84 22.27 -35.93
CA GLN A 64 -31.35 22.61 -37.27
C GLN A 64 -30.25 21.65 -37.67
N LEU A 65 -30.52 20.79 -38.66
CA LEU A 65 -29.58 19.82 -39.21
C LEU A 65 -29.15 20.30 -40.59
N PHE A 66 -27.98 20.91 -40.66
CA PHE A 66 -27.48 21.57 -41.86
C PHE A 66 -26.30 20.81 -42.48
N SER A 67 -26.42 20.53 -43.77
CA SER A 67 -25.26 20.22 -44.61
C SER A 67 -24.74 21.52 -45.23
N PRO A 68 -23.45 21.90 -45.09
CA PRO A 68 -22.89 23.13 -45.65
C PRO A 68 -22.90 23.20 -47.20
N GLY A 69 -23.23 22.08 -47.87
CA GLY A 69 -23.40 22.05 -49.33
C GLY A 69 -22.11 22.19 -50.14
N GLY A 70 -20.94 21.99 -49.51
CA GLY A 70 -19.63 22.00 -50.19
C GLY A 70 -18.75 23.21 -49.89
N ASP A 71 -19.26 24.25 -49.22
CA ASP A 71 -18.48 25.39 -48.72
C ASP A 71 -18.75 25.63 -47.23
N ASN A 72 -17.94 26.47 -46.59
CA ASN A 72 -18.25 26.98 -45.26
C ASN A 72 -19.49 27.90 -45.31
N ARG A 73 -20.35 27.82 -44.29
CA ARG A 73 -21.59 28.60 -44.21
C ARG A 73 -21.68 29.35 -42.89
N ILE A 74 -22.13 30.60 -42.96
CA ILE A 74 -22.41 31.40 -41.77
C ILE A 74 -23.87 31.20 -41.36
N ILE A 75 -24.09 30.91 -40.08
CA ILE A 75 -25.39 30.80 -39.43
C ILE A 75 -25.55 31.95 -38.44
N THR A 76 -26.31 32.97 -38.82
CA THR A 76 -26.56 34.14 -37.95
C THR A 76 -27.74 33.88 -37.04
N LEU A 77 -27.55 34.00 -35.73
CA LEU A 77 -28.64 33.96 -34.75
C LEU A 77 -29.24 35.35 -34.58
N ASP A 78 -30.50 35.51 -34.99
CA ASP A 78 -31.20 36.79 -34.88
C ASP A 78 -31.69 37.04 -33.44
N ARG A 79 -31.58 38.29 -33.00
CA ARG A 79 -32.01 38.73 -31.66
C ARG A 79 -33.41 39.33 -31.64
N SER A 80 -33.95 39.75 -32.79
CA SER A 80 -35.13 40.61 -32.85
C SER A 80 -36.39 39.97 -32.24
N LYS A 81 -36.47 38.64 -32.26
CA LYS A 81 -37.56 37.85 -31.67
C LYS A 81 -37.12 36.90 -30.55
N ALA A 82 -35.87 36.99 -30.13
CA ALA A 82 -35.35 36.14 -29.06
C ALA A 82 -35.91 36.60 -27.70
N PHE A 83 -36.27 35.63 -26.86
CA PHE A 83 -36.68 35.85 -25.47
C PHE A 83 -35.74 35.05 -24.56
N PRO A 84 -35.52 35.47 -23.29
CA PRO A 84 -34.67 34.71 -22.37
C PRO A 84 -35.08 33.23 -22.31
N GLY A 85 -34.14 32.32 -22.56
CA GLY A 85 -34.37 30.88 -22.64
C GLY A 85 -34.76 30.35 -24.03
N ALA A 86 -34.89 31.21 -25.05
CA ALA A 86 -35.01 30.75 -26.43
C ALA A 86 -33.77 29.95 -26.84
N ARG A 87 -33.96 28.89 -27.63
CA ARG A 87 -32.90 27.94 -27.94
C ARG A 87 -32.84 27.54 -29.42
N PHE A 88 -31.63 27.28 -29.89
CA PHE A 88 -31.36 26.57 -31.14
C PHE A 88 -30.34 25.46 -30.90
N VAL A 89 -30.59 24.29 -31.46
CA VAL A 89 -29.65 23.17 -31.51
C VAL A 89 -29.24 22.98 -32.95
N ILE A 90 -27.99 23.25 -33.27
CA ILE A 90 -27.48 23.23 -34.64
C ILE A 90 -26.51 22.06 -34.77
N LYS A 91 -26.74 21.20 -35.77
CA LYS A 91 -25.88 20.08 -36.13
C LYS A 91 -25.37 20.24 -37.55
N ASN A 92 -24.06 20.11 -37.73
CA ASN A 92 -23.45 19.97 -39.05
C ASN A 92 -23.55 18.50 -39.49
N THR A 93 -24.34 18.23 -40.53
CA THR A 93 -24.55 16.87 -41.04
C THR A 93 -23.59 16.47 -42.16
N ALA A 94 -22.58 17.30 -42.48
CA ALA A 94 -21.53 16.93 -43.43
C ALA A 94 -20.82 15.64 -42.99
N SER A 95 -20.34 14.85 -43.97
CA SER A 95 -19.49 13.69 -43.70
C SER A 95 -18.34 14.05 -42.77
N SER A 96 -17.95 13.17 -41.84
CA SER A 96 -16.81 13.37 -40.94
C SER A 96 -15.49 13.65 -41.69
N THR A 97 -15.41 13.28 -42.97
CA THR A 97 -14.27 13.52 -43.86
C THR A 97 -14.32 14.85 -44.61
N SER A 98 -15.38 15.65 -44.45
CA SER A 98 -15.50 16.98 -45.07
C SER A 98 -14.58 17.97 -44.37
N SER A 99 -14.09 18.98 -45.10
CA SER A 99 -13.37 20.13 -44.52
C SER A 99 -14.27 21.35 -44.27
N THR A 100 -15.58 21.23 -44.53
CA THR A 100 -16.53 22.35 -44.46
C THR A 100 -17.18 22.47 -43.09
N TYR A 101 -17.35 23.70 -42.59
CA TYR A 101 -17.93 23.98 -41.27
C TYR A 101 -19.10 24.96 -41.33
N LEU A 102 -19.88 24.99 -40.24
CA LEU A 102 -20.87 26.02 -39.99
C LEU A 102 -20.30 27.01 -38.98
N GLU A 103 -20.19 28.27 -39.34
CA GLU A 103 -19.77 29.34 -38.43
C GLU A 103 -21.01 30.03 -37.86
N VAL A 104 -21.24 29.91 -36.56
CA VAL A 104 -22.40 30.51 -35.90
C VAL A 104 -22.03 31.90 -35.39
N GLN A 105 -22.82 32.91 -35.77
CA GLN A 105 -22.53 34.31 -35.46
C GLN A 105 -23.74 35.04 -34.84
N GLU A 106 -23.45 36.07 -34.04
CA GLU A 106 -24.42 37.09 -33.62
C GLU A 106 -23.84 38.47 -33.97
N ASN A 107 -24.60 39.30 -34.69
CA ASN A 107 -24.20 40.66 -35.05
C ASN A 107 -22.79 40.77 -35.68
N GLY A 108 -22.39 39.76 -36.48
CA GLY A 108 -21.09 39.68 -37.13
C GLY A 108 -19.93 39.23 -36.23
N THR A 109 -20.20 38.88 -34.97
CA THR A 109 -19.23 38.26 -34.06
C THR A 109 -19.44 36.74 -34.05
N THR A 110 -18.36 35.98 -34.27
CA THR A 110 -18.37 34.51 -34.20
C THR A 110 -18.58 34.04 -32.76
N LEU A 111 -19.63 33.26 -32.56
CA LEU A 111 -19.92 32.59 -31.29
C LEU A 111 -19.24 31.23 -31.22
N GLU A 112 -19.29 30.44 -32.31
CA GLU A 112 -18.77 29.07 -32.34
C GLU A 112 -18.59 28.57 -33.79
N ILE A 113 -17.69 27.60 -33.99
CA ILE A 113 -17.52 26.88 -35.26
C ILE A 113 -17.94 25.42 -35.08
N ILE A 114 -18.92 24.96 -35.87
CA ILE A 114 -19.44 23.59 -35.84
C ILE A 114 -18.85 22.81 -37.02
N TYR A 115 -17.82 22.02 -36.72
CA TYR A 115 -17.19 21.08 -37.64
C TYR A 115 -18.13 19.93 -38.05
N PRO A 116 -17.83 19.18 -39.13
CA PRO A 116 -18.66 18.05 -39.58
C PRO A 116 -19.01 17.08 -38.45
N GLN A 117 -20.25 16.60 -38.46
CA GLN A 117 -20.87 15.78 -37.40
C GLN A 117 -21.08 16.48 -36.05
N GLY A 118 -20.47 17.64 -35.80
CA GLY A 118 -20.62 18.43 -34.57
C GLY A 118 -22.05 18.92 -34.34
N ILE A 119 -22.42 19.07 -33.06
CA ILE A 119 -23.70 19.61 -32.60
C ILE A 119 -23.46 20.58 -31.46
N LYS A 120 -24.16 21.72 -31.46
CA LYS A 120 -24.09 22.74 -30.41
C LYS A 120 -25.48 23.28 -30.08
N GLU A 121 -25.72 23.55 -28.79
CA GLU A 121 -26.92 24.22 -28.30
C GLU A 121 -26.59 25.68 -27.95
N PHE A 122 -27.42 26.59 -28.41
CA PHE A 122 -27.33 28.01 -28.13
C PHE A 122 -28.59 28.44 -27.38
N VAL A 123 -28.42 29.18 -26.29
CA VAL A 123 -29.52 29.72 -25.48
C VAL A 123 -29.37 31.23 -25.38
N PHE A 124 -30.47 31.95 -25.60
CA PHE A 124 -30.49 33.39 -25.42
C PHE A 124 -30.65 33.74 -23.94
N ASP A 125 -29.68 34.46 -23.37
CA ASP A 125 -29.66 34.79 -21.93
C ASP A 125 -30.53 36.02 -21.57
N GLY A 126 -31.10 36.68 -22.58
CA GLY A 126 -31.86 37.91 -22.48
C GLY A 126 -31.17 39.12 -23.12
N ASN A 127 -29.84 39.05 -23.31
CA ASN A 127 -29.05 40.05 -24.01
C ASN A 127 -28.27 39.45 -25.19
N HIS A 128 -27.74 38.24 -25.08
CA HIS A 128 -26.90 37.61 -26.09
C HIS A 128 -27.24 36.13 -26.26
N TRP A 129 -26.95 35.61 -27.46
CA TRP A 129 -26.87 34.16 -27.66
C TRP A 129 -25.60 33.62 -27.02
N VAL A 130 -25.77 32.68 -26.09
CA VAL A 130 -24.68 31.99 -25.39
C VAL A 130 -24.65 30.55 -25.87
N SER A 131 -23.48 30.09 -26.33
CA SER A 131 -23.23 28.68 -26.59
C SER A 131 -23.19 27.93 -25.26
N LEU A 132 -24.01 26.89 -25.09
CA LEU A 132 -23.88 25.99 -23.97
C LEU A 132 -22.80 24.97 -24.32
N ASP A 133 -21.68 25.01 -23.59
CA ASP A 133 -20.61 24.03 -23.69
C ASP A 133 -21.00 22.70 -23.04
N PHE A 134 -21.95 22.02 -23.65
CA PHE A 134 -22.05 20.57 -23.57
C PHE A 134 -21.72 20.02 -24.96
N GLY A 135 -20.45 20.16 -25.34
CA GLY A 135 -19.92 19.66 -26.59
C GLY A 135 -18.92 18.55 -26.34
N THR A 136 -19.35 17.29 -26.45
CA THR A 136 -18.45 16.19 -26.80
C THR A 136 -17.86 16.55 -28.17
N GLN A 137 -16.62 17.04 -28.24
CA GLN A 137 -15.95 17.16 -29.53
C GLN A 137 -15.77 15.74 -30.09
N LEU A 138 -16.27 15.53 -31.31
CA LEU A 138 -16.46 14.21 -31.91
C LEU A 138 -15.26 13.76 -32.75
N SER A 139 -14.82 12.52 -32.51
CA SER A 139 -14.40 11.48 -33.47
C SER A 139 -13.15 10.74 -32.97
N GLY A 140 -13.34 9.71 -32.14
CA GLY A 140 -12.28 8.85 -31.62
C GLY A 140 -12.01 8.97 -30.11
N GLU A 141 -12.80 9.77 -29.40
CA GLU A 141 -12.54 10.11 -27.99
C GLU A 141 -13.65 9.58 -27.07
N GLU A 142 -13.27 8.76 -26.09
CA GLU A 142 -14.14 8.22 -25.03
C GLU A 142 -14.11 9.07 -23.74
N ASN A 143 -13.91 10.39 -23.85
CA ASN A 143 -13.60 11.23 -22.68
C ASN A 143 -14.76 12.15 -22.26
N ILE A 144 -15.08 12.15 -20.96
CA ILE A 144 -15.96 13.12 -20.28
C ILE A 144 -15.07 14.06 -19.46
N PHE A 145 -15.09 15.36 -19.77
CA PHE A 145 -14.41 16.39 -18.98
C PHE A 145 -15.43 17.19 -18.15
N LEU A 146 -15.21 17.26 -16.84
CA LEU A 146 -15.98 18.10 -15.92
C LEU A 146 -15.00 19.04 -15.22
N GLY A 147 -14.89 20.29 -15.68
CA GLY A 147 -13.97 21.30 -15.12
C GLY A 147 -13.23 22.12 -16.18
N ASN A 148 -12.24 22.91 -15.77
CA ASN A 148 -11.50 23.82 -16.65
C ASN A 148 -10.40 23.04 -17.39
N ALA A 149 -10.60 22.81 -18.69
CA ALA A 149 -9.64 22.12 -19.54
C ALA A 149 -8.65 23.10 -20.18
N LYS A 150 -7.39 22.65 -20.31
CA LYS A 150 -6.37 22.93 -21.37
C LYS A 150 -5.00 23.35 -20.83
N ARG A 151 -3.94 22.71 -21.36
CA ARG A 151 -2.85 23.44 -22.04
C ARG A 151 -2.24 22.63 -23.18
N ASP A 152 -2.46 23.11 -24.40
CA ASP A 152 -1.62 22.77 -25.55
C ASP A 152 -0.34 23.60 -25.44
N TRP A 153 0.82 22.96 -25.36
CA TRP A 153 2.06 23.59 -25.79
C TRP A 153 2.99 22.55 -26.41
N MET A 154 2.70 22.27 -27.68
CA MET A 154 3.59 21.59 -28.62
C MET A 154 3.90 20.10 -28.32
N GLY A 155 2.94 19.24 -28.70
CA GLY A 155 3.23 18.13 -29.60
C GLY A 155 3.53 16.75 -29.00
N THR A 156 2.55 16.13 -28.34
CA THR A 156 2.09 14.72 -28.54
C THR A 156 0.77 14.59 -27.75
N GLU A 157 -0.36 14.50 -28.45
CA GLU A 157 -1.72 14.71 -27.92
C GLU A 157 -2.06 13.85 -26.69
N ARG A 158 -2.32 14.51 -25.55
CA ARG A 158 -3.13 13.99 -24.43
C ARG A 158 -4.04 15.11 -23.92
N GLN A 159 -5.33 14.81 -23.78
CA GLN A 159 -6.32 15.76 -23.28
C GLN A 159 -6.43 15.60 -21.75
N GLY A 160 -6.34 16.70 -20.99
CA GLY A 160 -6.25 16.62 -19.53
C GLY A 160 -7.03 17.67 -18.74
N ALA A 161 -7.47 17.26 -17.56
CA ALA A 161 -8.00 18.08 -16.48
C ALA A 161 -6.89 18.89 -15.80
N TYR A 162 -7.15 20.17 -15.54
CA TYR A 162 -6.25 21.04 -14.79
C TYR A 162 -7.03 21.75 -13.69
N ASP A 163 -6.38 21.96 -12.54
CA ASP A 163 -6.86 22.81 -11.44
C ASP A 163 -8.26 22.44 -10.91
N HIS A 164 -8.32 21.49 -9.96
CA HIS A 164 -9.56 21.05 -9.31
C HIS A 164 -10.62 20.45 -10.27
N SER A 165 -10.17 19.81 -11.35
CA SER A 165 -11.04 19.26 -12.40
C SER A 165 -11.09 17.73 -12.37
N ILE A 166 -12.07 17.14 -13.07
CA ILE A 166 -12.18 15.68 -13.26
C ILE A 166 -12.10 15.36 -14.76
N ALA A 167 -11.18 14.50 -15.16
CA ALA A 167 -11.11 13.90 -16.48
C ALA A 167 -11.45 12.41 -16.38
N MET A 168 -12.39 11.94 -17.19
CA MET A 168 -12.74 10.52 -17.25
C MET A 168 -12.62 9.98 -18.67
N GLY A 169 -12.02 8.80 -18.87
CA GLY A 169 -11.98 8.10 -20.15
C GLY A 169 -10.62 7.49 -20.54
N TYR A 170 -10.35 7.36 -21.84
CA TYR A 170 -9.14 6.74 -22.41
C TYR A 170 -7.96 7.74 -22.49
N MET A 171 -6.81 7.39 -21.91
CA MET A 171 -5.56 8.17 -21.91
C MET A 171 -5.72 9.61 -21.39
N VAL A 172 -6.49 9.79 -20.31
CA VAL A 172 -6.76 11.11 -19.71
C VAL A 172 -5.65 11.56 -18.77
N GLU A 173 -5.32 12.86 -18.78
CA GLU A 173 -4.36 13.47 -17.84
C GLU A 173 -5.08 14.33 -16.79
N ALA A 174 -4.58 14.43 -15.57
CA ALA A 174 -5.08 15.31 -14.51
C ALA A 174 -3.92 15.97 -13.75
N SER A 175 -3.93 17.30 -13.68
CA SER A 175 -2.91 18.10 -12.99
C SER A 175 -3.51 19.07 -11.97
N TYR A 176 -2.75 19.42 -10.92
CA TYR A 176 -3.12 20.41 -9.88
C TYR A 176 -4.44 20.08 -9.15
N TYR A 177 -4.40 19.19 -8.15
CA TYR A 177 -5.56 18.85 -7.31
C TYR A 177 -6.78 18.30 -8.09
N SER A 178 -6.52 17.65 -9.23
CA SER A 178 -7.55 17.10 -10.14
C SER A 178 -7.71 15.58 -9.99
N ILE A 179 -8.72 14.99 -10.64
CA ILE A 179 -8.96 13.53 -10.68
C ILE A 179 -8.92 13.06 -12.13
N ALA A 180 -8.16 12.00 -12.42
CA ALA A 180 -8.19 11.24 -13.67
C ALA A 180 -8.77 9.85 -13.40
N ALA A 181 -9.81 9.43 -14.12
CA ALA A 181 -10.41 8.10 -13.95
C ALA A 181 -10.75 7.44 -15.29
N GLY A 182 -10.26 6.23 -15.57
CA GLY A 182 -10.55 5.54 -16.82
C GLY A 182 -9.47 4.55 -17.23
N TYR A 183 -9.20 4.41 -18.52
CA TYR A 183 -8.23 3.46 -19.06
C TYR A 183 -6.97 4.22 -19.50
N TYR A 184 -5.81 3.99 -18.87
CA TYR A 184 -4.58 4.83 -18.96
C TYR A 184 -4.67 6.26 -18.36
N PRO A 185 -5.17 6.47 -17.13
CA PRO A 185 -5.13 7.79 -16.49
C PRO A 185 -3.70 8.21 -16.08
N GLU A 186 -3.37 9.49 -16.23
CA GLU A 186 -2.14 10.11 -15.72
C GLU A 186 -2.47 11.23 -14.74
N ALA A 187 -1.82 11.25 -13.57
CA ALA A 187 -2.16 12.16 -12.48
C ALA A 187 -0.92 12.87 -11.90
N HIS A 188 -0.80 14.18 -12.14
CA HIS A 188 0.30 15.01 -11.64
C HIS A 188 -0.14 16.01 -10.55
N GLN A 189 0.77 16.33 -9.62
CA GLN A 189 0.64 17.45 -8.66
C GLN A 189 -0.62 17.36 -7.77
N ALA A 190 -0.60 16.43 -6.83
CA ALA A 190 -1.64 16.22 -5.81
C ALA A 190 -3.01 15.79 -6.36
N SER A 191 -3.01 15.01 -7.45
CA SER A 191 -4.20 14.48 -8.12
C SER A 191 -4.47 13.01 -7.78
N ILE A 192 -5.66 12.51 -8.15
CA ILE A 192 -6.05 11.11 -7.93
C ILE A 192 -6.19 10.41 -9.28
N SER A 193 -5.55 9.25 -9.44
CA SER A 193 -5.70 8.34 -10.57
C SER A 193 -6.54 7.13 -10.16
N ILE A 194 -7.54 6.77 -10.97
CA ILE A 194 -8.37 5.57 -10.79
C ILE A 194 -8.40 4.81 -12.13
N ASP A 195 -7.66 3.72 -12.22
CA ASP A 195 -7.52 2.90 -13.43
C ASP A 195 -8.40 1.64 -13.38
N ASP A 196 -9.07 1.34 -14.49
CA ASP A 196 -9.80 0.08 -14.68
C ASP A 196 -9.10 -0.78 -15.74
N SER A 197 -8.61 -1.95 -15.32
CA SER A 197 -8.04 -3.03 -16.15
C SER A 197 -6.71 -2.76 -16.87
N GLY A 198 -5.60 -3.13 -16.21
CA GLY A 198 -4.41 -3.65 -16.91
C GLY A 198 -3.45 -2.64 -17.53
N SER A 199 -3.35 -1.42 -16.99
CA SER A 199 -2.52 -0.40 -17.64
C SER A 199 -1.75 0.57 -16.73
N LEU A 200 -0.68 1.16 -17.29
CA LEU A 200 0.32 2.00 -16.63
C LEU A 200 -0.26 3.38 -16.24
N ALA A 201 -0.60 3.57 -14.97
CA ALA A 201 -0.87 4.89 -14.41
C ALA A 201 0.45 5.57 -14.02
N TYR A 202 0.69 6.76 -14.58
CA TYR A 202 1.85 7.59 -14.23
C TYR A 202 1.42 8.67 -13.26
N THR A 203 1.85 8.55 -12.00
CA THR A 203 1.57 9.59 -11.00
C THR A 203 2.85 10.22 -10.43
N ASN A 204 2.86 11.55 -10.40
CA ASN A 204 4.00 12.36 -10.00
C ASN A 204 3.58 13.45 -9.00
N ASN A 205 4.40 13.73 -7.98
CA ASN A 205 4.23 14.82 -6.99
C ASN A 205 2.92 14.78 -6.16
N TYR A 206 2.92 14.05 -5.05
CA TYR A 206 1.82 13.97 -4.05
C TYR A 206 0.47 13.42 -4.54
N SER A 207 0.42 12.73 -5.67
CA SER A 207 -0.79 12.06 -6.16
C SER A 207 -1.08 10.71 -5.47
N VAL A 208 -2.29 10.20 -5.66
CA VAL A 208 -2.77 8.91 -5.14
C VAL A 208 -3.21 8.06 -6.33
N ASP A 209 -2.74 6.81 -6.41
CA ASP A 209 -3.07 5.90 -7.50
C ASP A 209 -3.82 4.66 -7.00
N PHE A 210 -4.95 4.37 -7.64
CA PHE A 210 -5.76 3.17 -7.45
C PHE A 210 -5.87 2.47 -8.82
N GLY A 211 -5.03 1.46 -9.08
CA GLY A 211 -4.93 0.87 -10.43
C GLY A 211 -4.17 -0.45 -10.50
N TRP A 212 -4.08 -1.07 -11.68
CA TRP A 212 -3.38 -2.35 -11.88
C TRP A 212 -1.85 -2.16 -11.94
N GLU A 213 -1.33 -1.20 -12.72
CA GLU A 213 0.11 -0.96 -12.94
C GLU A 213 0.53 0.50 -12.63
N GLY A 214 0.70 0.89 -11.36
CA GLY A 214 1.22 2.22 -11.05
C GLY A 214 2.75 2.30 -11.21
N LYS A 215 3.32 3.22 -12.00
CA LYS A 215 4.74 3.61 -11.86
C LYS A 215 4.81 4.90 -11.03
N ASN A 216 5.19 4.75 -9.76
CA ASN A 216 5.08 5.82 -8.78
C ASN A 216 6.44 6.36 -8.35
N VAL A 217 6.76 7.59 -8.78
CA VAL A 217 8.04 8.21 -8.42
C VAL A 217 7.96 8.90 -7.04
N PHE A 218 6.76 9.24 -6.51
CA PHE A 218 6.62 10.03 -5.27
C PHE A 218 5.35 9.80 -4.40
N ASN A 219 4.56 8.72 -4.58
CA ASN A 219 3.12 8.71 -4.22
C ASN A 219 2.58 7.44 -3.50
N PHE A 220 1.35 7.53 -2.96
CA PHE A 220 0.57 6.43 -2.36
C PHE A 220 -0.09 5.61 -3.47
N ALA A 221 0.30 4.35 -3.65
CA ALA A 221 -0.32 3.44 -4.62
C ALA A 221 -0.92 2.23 -3.90
N VAL A 222 -2.23 2.03 -4.05
CA VAL A 222 -2.91 0.80 -3.64
C VAL A 222 -3.36 0.14 -4.92
N GLY A 223 -2.47 -0.67 -5.50
CA GLY A 223 -2.67 -1.29 -6.80
C GLY A 223 -2.13 -2.71 -6.85
N ALA A 224 -2.98 -3.65 -7.27
CA ALA A 224 -2.66 -5.06 -7.35
C ALA A 224 -1.87 -5.36 -8.64
N GLY A 225 -0.59 -4.97 -8.68
CA GLY A 225 0.37 -5.55 -9.63
C GLY A 225 1.37 -4.63 -10.33
N MET A 226 2.50 -4.37 -9.68
CA MET A 226 3.60 -3.61 -10.31
C MET A 226 4.49 -4.50 -11.21
N VAL A 227 4.27 -4.38 -12.53
CA VAL A 227 5.14 -4.47 -13.75
C VAL A 227 6.02 -5.71 -14.07
N TYR A 228 5.94 -6.09 -15.36
CA TYR A 228 6.81 -6.87 -16.28
C TYR A 228 6.47 -8.35 -16.55
N TYR A 229 5.71 -9.00 -15.67
CA TYR A 229 5.15 -10.32 -15.95
C TYR A 229 3.71 -10.37 -15.44
N PRO A 230 2.77 -10.99 -16.18
CA PRO A 230 1.33 -10.99 -15.88
C PRO A 230 0.92 -11.78 -14.60
N GLN A 231 1.73 -11.78 -13.54
CA GLN A 231 1.50 -12.54 -12.30
C GLN A 231 1.87 -11.80 -10.99
N SER A 232 2.15 -10.49 -11.04
CA SER A 232 2.48 -9.72 -9.84
C SER A 232 1.21 -9.14 -9.21
N TYR A 233 0.91 -9.45 -7.95
CA TYR A 233 -0.05 -8.71 -7.10
C TYR A 233 0.79 -8.06 -5.99
N GLY A 234 0.78 -6.76 -5.75
CA GLY A 234 1.69 -6.16 -4.74
C GLY A 234 1.08 -4.96 -4.04
N VAL A 235 1.75 -4.43 -3.02
CA VAL A 235 1.38 -3.16 -2.38
C VAL A 235 2.61 -2.28 -2.31
N ALA A 236 2.51 -1.02 -2.75
CA ALA A 236 3.63 -0.08 -2.74
C ALA A 236 3.19 1.30 -2.22
N LEU A 237 3.57 1.59 -0.98
CA LEU A 237 3.20 2.82 -0.31
C LEU A 237 4.44 3.71 -0.09
N GLY A 238 4.55 4.80 -0.83
CA GLY A 238 5.50 5.88 -0.59
C GLY A 238 6.60 6.04 -1.66
N LYS A 239 7.50 7.00 -1.47
CA LYS A 239 8.40 7.50 -2.53
C LYS A 239 9.44 6.45 -2.94
N GLY A 240 9.45 6.06 -4.22
CA GLY A 240 10.42 5.12 -4.78
C GLY A 240 10.27 3.70 -4.21
N THR A 241 9.06 3.37 -3.75
CA THR A 241 8.74 2.10 -3.12
C THR A 241 8.18 1.11 -4.15
N GLU A 242 8.52 -0.16 -3.99
CA GLU A 242 8.21 -1.22 -4.94
C GLU A 242 7.62 -2.44 -4.23
N GLY A 243 6.50 -2.97 -4.75
CA GLY A 243 5.83 -4.20 -4.28
C GLY A 243 5.63 -5.20 -5.42
N TRP A 244 6.53 -6.18 -5.55
CA TRP A 244 6.62 -7.10 -6.69
C TRP A 244 6.21 -8.53 -6.27
N SER A 245 5.54 -9.29 -7.14
CA SER A 245 5.25 -10.73 -6.95
C SER A 245 4.70 -11.08 -5.55
N TYR A 246 3.52 -10.59 -5.16
CA TYR A 246 2.92 -10.76 -3.83
C TYR A 246 3.64 -10.02 -2.69
N GLY A 247 4.55 -9.09 -3.03
CA GLY A 247 5.34 -8.32 -2.09
C GLY A 247 4.68 -7.01 -1.63
N VAL A 248 5.08 -6.53 -0.46
CA VAL A 248 4.58 -5.32 0.19
C VAL A 248 5.74 -4.38 0.50
N GLY A 249 5.82 -3.25 -0.19
CA GLY A 249 6.74 -2.15 0.11
C GLY A 249 5.99 -0.99 0.77
N ILE A 250 6.48 -0.47 1.91
CA ILE A 250 5.91 0.69 2.59
C ILE A 250 7.06 1.58 3.11
N GLY A 251 7.06 2.88 2.79
CA GLY A 251 8.07 3.83 3.23
C GLY A 251 8.71 4.58 2.07
N SER A 252 10.03 4.81 2.10
CA SER A 252 10.71 5.48 1.00
C SER A 252 11.93 4.69 0.56
N TYR A 253 12.01 4.42 -0.75
CA TYR A 253 12.98 3.50 -1.34
C TYR A 253 12.90 2.09 -0.74
N SER A 254 11.72 1.65 -0.32
CA SER A 254 11.50 0.31 0.24
C SER A 254 11.06 -0.68 -0.83
N TYR A 255 11.51 -1.93 -0.71
CA TYR A 255 11.25 -3.00 -1.69
C TYR A 255 10.64 -4.19 -0.97
N GLY A 256 9.45 -4.63 -1.40
CA GLY A 256 8.86 -5.91 -1.05
C GLY A 256 8.72 -6.76 -2.30
N GLU A 257 9.44 -7.88 -2.39
CA GLU A 257 9.46 -8.73 -3.58
C GLU A 257 9.26 -10.22 -3.23
N ASN A 258 8.55 -10.96 -4.09
CA ASN A 258 8.36 -12.43 -4.00
C ASN A 258 7.79 -12.82 -2.62
N GLN A 259 6.56 -12.41 -2.31
CA GLN A 259 5.93 -12.56 -0.99
C GLN A 259 6.71 -11.85 0.15
N GLY A 260 7.66 -10.99 -0.16
CA GLY A 260 8.47 -10.25 0.82
C GLY A 260 7.80 -8.96 1.29
N VAL A 261 8.06 -8.56 2.53
CA VAL A 261 7.53 -7.34 3.15
C VAL A 261 8.68 -6.42 3.53
N GLY A 262 8.75 -5.21 2.97
CA GLY A 262 9.73 -4.18 3.31
C GLY A 262 9.05 -2.91 3.81
N VAL A 263 9.25 -2.57 5.08
CA VAL A 263 8.68 -1.36 5.71
C VAL A 263 9.79 -0.44 6.24
N GLY A 264 9.85 0.81 5.76
CA GLY A 264 10.76 1.85 6.25
C GLY A 264 11.56 2.54 5.15
N TYR A 265 12.74 3.07 5.48
CA TYR A 265 13.59 3.78 4.52
C TYR A 265 14.70 2.86 4.03
N TYR A 266 14.77 2.59 2.72
CA TYR A 266 15.68 1.57 2.16
C TYR A 266 15.53 0.20 2.83
N SER A 267 14.31 -0.25 3.14
CA SER A 267 14.08 -1.61 3.65
C SER A 267 13.83 -2.59 2.50
N ILE A 268 14.48 -3.77 2.49
CA ILE A 268 14.34 -4.78 1.41
C ILE A 268 13.81 -6.11 1.96
N GLY A 269 12.52 -6.37 1.82
CA GLY A 269 11.90 -7.67 2.05
C GLY A 269 11.87 -8.51 0.78
N HIS A 270 12.64 -9.59 0.72
CA HIS A 270 12.76 -10.43 -0.47
C HIS A 270 12.44 -11.91 -0.19
N ASN A 271 11.67 -12.54 -1.09
CA ASN A 271 11.42 -13.99 -1.15
C ASN A 271 10.97 -14.56 0.20
N SER A 272 9.74 -14.20 0.58
CA SER A 272 9.12 -14.48 1.88
C SER A 272 9.89 -13.94 3.10
N GLY A 273 10.74 -12.93 2.90
CA GLY A 273 11.43 -12.21 3.98
C GLY A 273 10.65 -10.99 4.46
N VAL A 274 10.82 -10.62 5.73
CA VAL A 274 10.18 -9.45 6.35
C VAL A 274 11.27 -8.50 6.83
N THR A 275 11.18 -7.23 6.47
CA THR A 275 12.09 -6.18 6.94
C THR A 275 11.33 -4.96 7.45
N LEU A 276 11.80 -4.38 8.55
CA LEU A 276 11.22 -3.21 9.19
C LEU A 276 12.30 -2.28 9.75
N GLY A 277 12.45 -1.08 9.19
CA GLY A 277 13.29 -0.02 9.75
C GLY A 277 14.10 0.79 8.73
N TYR A 278 15.25 1.29 9.15
CA TYR A 278 16.13 2.13 8.32
C TYR A 278 17.27 1.29 7.76
N LYS A 279 17.39 1.18 6.44
CA LYS A 279 18.45 0.42 5.74
C LYS A 279 18.54 -1.05 6.16
N THR A 280 17.40 -1.68 6.43
CA THR A 280 17.33 -3.11 6.77
C THR A 280 17.44 -3.97 5.53
N GLY A 281 18.42 -4.88 5.50
CA GLY A 281 18.66 -5.71 4.32
C GLY A 281 19.11 -4.94 3.08
N SER A 282 19.33 -3.62 3.16
CA SER A 282 19.73 -2.81 2.00
C SER A 282 21.16 -3.09 1.60
N ARG A 283 21.42 -3.13 0.29
CA ARG A 283 22.77 -3.03 -0.28
C ARG A 283 23.04 -1.58 -0.69
N GLY A 284 24.16 -1.02 -0.27
CA GLY A 284 24.54 0.36 -0.58
C GLY A 284 24.75 0.60 -2.08
N GLY A 285 23.70 1.01 -2.81
CA GLY A 285 23.79 1.57 -4.16
C GLY A 285 23.15 0.70 -5.26
N VAL A 286 22.01 1.20 -5.78
CA VAL A 286 21.41 0.99 -7.11
C VAL A 286 21.13 -0.46 -7.57
N LEU A 287 19.82 -0.79 -7.66
CA LEU A 287 19.20 -1.96 -8.33
C LEU A 287 19.45 -3.34 -7.67
N PRO A 288 18.48 -4.28 -7.74
CA PRO A 288 18.17 -5.11 -6.59
C PRO A 288 19.11 -6.30 -6.50
N ASN A 289 20.06 -6.20 -5.58
CA ASN A 289 20.83 -7.33 -5.12
C ASN A 289 20.31 -7.65 -3.72
N TYR A 290 19.57 -8.75 -3.64
CA TYR A 290 18.65 -9.01 -2.55
C TYR A 290 19.34 -9.53 -1.30
N ALA A 291 18.79 -9.15 -0.14
CA ALA A 291 18.96 -9.94 1.08
C ALA A 291 18.58 -11.40 0.79
N GLY A 292 19.32 -12.34 1.39
CA GLY A 292 19.01 -13.76 1.25
C GLY A 292 17.52 -14.03 1.56
N PRO A 293 16.89 -15.01 0.91
CA PRO A 293 15.46 -15.30 1.10
C PRO A 293 15.11 -15.65 2.55
N ARG A 294 13.86 -15.34 2.95
CA ARG A 294 13.22 -15.77 4.21
C ARG A 294 13.84 -15.24 5.50
N ASN A 295 14.48 -14.07 5.48
CA ASN A 295 14.98 -13.42 6.69
C ASN A 295 13.89 -12.59 7.39
N ILE A 296 14.00 -12.39 8.69
CA ILE A 296 13.27 -11.38 9.47
C ILE A 296 14.28 -10.35 9.96
N LEU A 297 14.25 -9.13 9.43
CA LEU A 297 15.22 -8.05 9.75
C LEU A 297 14.49 -6.84 10.35
N ILE A 298 14.72 -6.50 11.61
CA ILE A 298 13.99 -5.41 12.28
C ILE A 298 14.99 -4.47 12.96
N GLY A 299 14.88 -3.16 12.73
CA GLY A 299 15.72 -2.14 13.37
C GLY A 299 16.47 -1.27 12.36
N ALA A 300 17.49 -0.53 12.78
CA ALA A 300 18.28 0.28 11.85
C ALA A 300 19.57 -0.45 11.48
N PHE A 301 19.84 -0.59 10.19
CA PHE A 301 20.98 -1.31 9.61
C PHE A 301 21.01 -2.81 9.96
N ALA A 302 19.89 -3.39 10.42
CA ALA A 302 19.81 -4.82 10.69
C ALA A 302 19.99 -5.61 9.39
N GLY A 303 21.02 -6.46 9.34
CA GLY A 303 21.38 -7.24 8.15
C GLY A 303 21.72 -6.37 6.93
N GLU A 304 22.20 -5.14 7.11
CA GLU A 304 22.66 -4.31 5.98
C GLU A 304 23.76 -5.05 5.20
N ASN A 305 23.69 -5.00 3.86
CA ASN A 305 24.55 -5.72 2.92
C ASN A 305 24.60 -7.26 3.13
N LEU A 306 23.51 -7.86 3.63
CA LEU A 306 23.37 -9.31 3.64
C LEU A 306 23.24 -9.80 2.19
N GLU A 307 24.29 -10.40 1.62
CA GLU A 307 24.31 -10.84 0.21
C GLU A 307 23.78 -12.28 0.03
N ASP A 308 23.52 -12.66 -1.23
CA ASP A 308 22.92 -13.95 -1.63
C ASP A 308 23.66 -15.14 -1.01
N GLY A 309 23.06 -15.68 0.06
CA GLY A 309 23.66 -16.77 0.85
C GLY A 309 23.23 -16.78 2.31
N GLY A 310 22.86 -15.64 2.89
CA GLY A 310 22.43 -15.54 4.29
C GLY A 310 20.92 -15.65 4.43
N ARG A 311 20.38 -16.84 4.66
CA ARG A 311 18.94 -17.15 4.56
C ARG A 311 18.37 -17.59 5.90
N LYS A 312 17.06 -17.37 6.07
CA LYS A 312 16.29 -17.85 7.25
C LYS A 312 16.81 -17.33 8.60
N ASN A 313 17.46 -16.18 8.61
CA ASN A 313 17.94 -15.53 9.82
C ASN A 313 16.86 -14.64 10.44
N ILE A 314 16.85 -14.53 11.76
CA ILE A 314 16.09 -13.54 12.52
C ILE A 314 17.11 -12.55 13.08
N ILE A 315 17.06 -11.29 12.67
CA ILE A 315 18.02 -10.24 13.01
C ILE A 315 17.26 -9.02 13.50
N ILE A 316 17.42 -8.67 14.77
CA ILE A 316 16.66 -7.60 15.42
C ILE A 316 17.61 -6.66 16.17
N GLY A 317 17.49 -5.36 15.89
CA GLY A 317 18.17 -4.27 16.60
C GLY A 317 19.00 -3.34 15.73
N TYR A 318 20.00 -2.69 16.31
CA TYR A 318 20.80 -1.65 15.63
C TYR A 318 22.13 -2.25 15.16
N LYS A 319 22.42 -2.15 13.85
CA LYS A 319 23.65 -2.69 13.24
C LYS A 319 23.93 -4.16 13.62
N THR A 320 22.89 -4.96 13.72
CA THR A 320 22.98 -6.39 14.05
C THR A 320 23.17 -7.20 12.78
N GLY A 321 24.01 -8.24 12.82
CA GLY A 321 24.21 -9.18 11.71
C GLY A 321 25.04 -8.62 10.55
N LEU A 322 25.89 -7.63 10.81
CA LEU A 322 26.79 -7.06 9.81
C LEU A 322 27.96 -7.99 9.49
N SER A 323 28.34 -8.92 10.38
CA SER A 323 29.36 -9.93 10.08
C SER A 323 28.90 -11.00 9.10
N LEU A 324 27.60 -11.08 8.80
CA LEU A 324 27.07 -11.97 7.75
C LEU A 324 27.27 -11.40 6.33
N LYS A 325 27.96 -10.27 6.19
CA LYS A 325 28.24 -9.64 4.90
C LYS A 325 29.01 -10.58 3.97
N GLY A 326 28.51 -10.62 2.74
CA GLY A 326 29.21 -11.03 1.54
C GLY A 326 30.42 -10.18 1.25
N GLU A 327 31.61 -10.44 1.78
CA GLU A 327 32.77 -10.17 0.93
C GLU A 327 32.83 -11.27 -0.11
N VAL A 328 33.19 -10.93 -1.35
CA VAL A 328 32.78 -11.64 -2.58
C VAL A 328 32.93 -10.81 -3.87
N GLU A 329 33.98 -10.00 -4.06
CA GLU A 329 34.34 -9.48 -5.40
C GLU A 329 35.50 -10.30 -6.01
N THR A 330 35.25 -11.02 -7.11
CA THR A 330 36.34 -11.53 -7.97
C THR A 330 36.08 -11.19 -9.43
N GLN A 331 37.17 -10.84 -10.12
CA GLN A 331 37.24 -10.45 -11.53
C GLN A 331 36.77 -11.55 -12.52
N TYR A 332 36.40 -12.76 -12.06
CA TYR A 332 36.10 -13.92 -12.91
C TYR A 332 34.84 -14.74 -12.54
N GLY A 333 33.93 -14.20 -11.72
CA GLY A 333 32.51 -14.56 -11.83
C GLY A 333 32.02 -15.93 -11.33
N VAL A 334 32.67 -16.59 -10.37
CA VAL A 334 32.02 -17.71 -9.64
C VAL A 334 32.36 -17.65 -8.16
N ILE A 335 31.39 -17.30 -7.32
CA ILE A 335 31.48 -17.49 -5.87
C ILE A 335 30.11 -17.92 -5.34
N ILE A 336 30.00 -19.20 -5.03
CA ILE A 336 29.05 -19.71 -4.04
C ILE A 336 29.60 -19.36 -2.66
N SER A 337 29.33 -18.17 -2.17
CA SER A 337 29.69 -17.82 -0.80
C SER A 337 28.61 -18.41 0.11
N GLU A 338 28.89 -19.54 0.76
CA GLU A 338 28.01 -20.07 1.80
C GLU A 338 28.04 -19.10 2.99
N LYS A 339 27.05 -18.22 3.07
CA LYS A 339 26.86 -17.34 4.23
C LYS A 339 26.02 -18.04 5.29
N GLY A 340 26.12 -17.53 6.50
CA GLY A 340 25.43 -18.04 7.68
C GLY A 340 23.92 -18.09 7.53
N ASN A 341 23.33 -19.24 7.86
CA ASN A 341 21.89 -19.50 7.75
C ASN A 341 21.27 -19.89 9.10
N ASN A 342 19.96 -19.66 9.24
CA ASN A 342 19.18 -20.08 10.43
C ASN A 342 19.71 -19.50 11.76
N ASN A 343 20.25 -18.30 11.74
CA ASN A 343 20.73 -17.62 12.95
C ASN A 343 19.64 -16.75 13.58
N ILE A 344 19.73 -16.52 14.89
CA ILE A 344 18.89 -15.60 15.64
C ILE A 344 19.80 -14.60 16.37
N LEU A 345 19.79 -13.35 15.92
CA LEU A 345 20.63 -12.27 16.41
C LEU A 345 19.74 -11.14 16.94
N ILE A 346 19.86 -10.79 18.22
CA ILE A 346 19.03 -9.74 18.83
C ILE A 346 19.90 -8.85 19.71
N GLY A 347 19.96 -7.55 19.43
CA GLY A 347 20.68 -6.59 20.28
C GLY A 347 21.25 -5.37 19.54
N PHE A 348 22.31 -4.78 20.09
CA PHE A 348 23.05 -3.66 19.51
C PHE A 348 24.43 -4.17 19.07
N GLU A 349 24.77 -4.01 17.79
CA GLU A 349 26.04 -4.46 17.22
C GLU A 349 26.35 -5.93 17.58
N VAL A 350 25.30 -6.76 17.51
CA VAL A 350 25.35 -8.19 17.77
C VAL A 350 25.60 -8.95 16.48
N ASP A 351 26.51 -9.92 16.50
CA ASP A 351 27.00 -10.61 15.31
C ASP A 351 27.27 -12.10 15.54
N THR A 352 27.56 -12.81 14.45
CA THR A 352 28.05 -14.18 14.46
C THR A 352 29.58 -14.25 14.55
N PRO A 353 30.18 -15.34 15.07
CA PRO A 353 31.64 -15.50 15.12
C PRO A 353 32.34 -15.49 13.75
N SER A 354 31.62 -15.87 12.68
CA SER A 354 32.12 -15.84 11.31
C SER A 354 30.99 -15.58 10.30
N THR A 355 31.35 -15.26 9.04
CA THR A 355 30.39 -15.03 7.94
C THR A 355 29.59 -16.28 7.55
N SER A 356 30.07 -17.48 7.87
CA SER A 356 29.45 -18.77 7.52
C SER A 356 28.74 -19.45 8.69
N THR A 357 28.79 -18.84 9.89
CA THR A 357 28.15 -19.37 11.09
C THR A 357 26.67 -19.60 10.84
N SER A 358 26.18 -20.81 11.09
CA SER A 358 24.78 -21.19 10.90
C SER A 358 24.22 -21.87 12.14
N ASN A 359 22.90 -21.80 12.33
CA ASN A 359 22.19 -22.38 13.48
C ASN A 359 22.74 -21.84 14.80
N PHE A 360 22.93 -20.52 14.88
CA PHE A 360 23.48 -19.82 16.03
C PHE A 360 22.49 -18.82 16.61
N LEU A 361 22.45 -18.72 17.94
CA LEU A 361 21.73 -17.69 18.68
C LEU A 361 22.73 -16.74 19.33
N ASN A 362 22.50 -15.44 19.24
CA ASN A 362 23.18 -14.43 20.04
C ASN A 362 22.19 -13.36 20.49
N LEU A 363 21.99 -13.27 21.80
CA LEU A 363 21.16 -12.25 22.45
C LEU A 363 22.07 -11.32 23.24
N GLY A 364 22.32 -10.13 22.69
CA GLY A 364 23.05 -9.06 23.35
C GLY A 364 24.49 -9.38 23.73
N ASN A 365 25.14 -10.34 23.05
CA ASN A 365 26.46 -10.87 23.41
C ASN A 365 26.54 -11.44 24.85
N LEU A 366 25.38 -11.85 25.41
CA LEU A 366 25.29 -12.45 26.74
C LEU A 366 24.85 -13.90 26.66
N ILE A 367 23.77 -14.18 25.93
CA ILE A 367 23.25 -15.54 25.75
C ILE A 367 23.56 -15.98 24.33
N PHE A 368 24.22 -17.12 24.23
CA PHE A 368 24.57 -17.74 22.96
C PHE A 368 24.01 -19.14 22.91
N ALA A 369 23.74 -19.63 21.70
CA ALA A 369 23.51 -21.06 21.51
C ALA A 369 24.06 -21.52 20.16
N THR A 370 24.59 -22.73 20.14
CA THR A 370 25.08 -23.40 18.93
C THR A 370 24.14 -24.53 18.56
N GLY A 371 24.08 -24.90 17.28
CA GLY A 371 23.32 -26.07 16.84
C GLY A 371 21.80 -25.96 17.05
N ILE A 372 21.22 -24.76 17.05
CA ILE A 372 19.78 -24.48 17.27
C ILE A 372 18.86 -24.94 16.12
N ASN A 373 19.14 -26.10 15.53
CA ASN A 373 18.40 -26.67 14.41
C ASN A 373 17.99 -28.12 14.70
N ALA A 374 16.77 -28.47 14.29
CA ALA A 374 16.28 -29.84 14.23
C ALA A 374 16.09 -30.22 12.75
N THR A 375 16.78 -31.27 12.32
CA THR A 375 16.87 -31.68 10.90
C THR A 375 15.51 -31.98 10.24
N SER A 376 14.47 -32.28 11.04
CA SER A 376 13.06 -32.28 10.64
C SER A 376 12.13 -32.57 11.83
N GLY A 377 10.92 -31.99 11.81
CA GLY A 377 9.84 -32.31 12.77
C GLY A 377 10.11 -31.88 14.21
N ILE A 378 9.59 -32.65 15.18
CA ILE A 378 9.67 -32.38 16.63
C ILE A 378 10.95 -32.91 17.30
N LYS A 379 12.02 -33.16 16.53
CA LYS A 379 13.27 -33.69 17.08
C LYS A 379 13.91 -32.67 18.03
N ILE A 380 14.43 -33.16 19.15
CA ILE A 380 15.20 -32.33 20.09
C ILE A 380 16.48 -31.89 19.38
N SER A 381 16.73 -30.58 19.37
CA SER A 381 17.99 -30.02 18.85
C SER A 381 19.16 -30.50 19.72
N PRO A 382 20.31 -30.87 19.13
CA PRO A 382 21.53 -31.20 19.87
C PRO A 382 22.25 -29.96 20.42
N GLY A 383 21.63 -28.79 20.29
CA GLY A 383 22.26 -27.51 20.59
C GLY A 383 22.63 -27.32 22.05
N GLN A 384 23.57 -26.42 22.26
CA GLN A 384 24.12 -26.07 23.56
C GLN A 384 23.85 -24.60 23.83
N VAL A 385 23.60 -24.24 25.09
CA VAL A 385 23.35 -22.85 25.51
C VAL A 385 24.51 -22.37 26.36
N GLY A 386 25.09 -21.23 25.98
CA GLY A 386 26.10 -20.51 26.73
C GLY A 386 25.54 -19.22 27.33
N ILE A 387 25.83 -18.95 28.60
CA ILE A 387 25.64 -17.63 29.22
C ILE A 387 27.04 -17.09 29.54
N GLY A 388 27.40 -15.98 28.92
CA GLY A 388 28.74 -15.38 29.02
C GLY A 388 29.83 -16.09 28.20
N THR A 389 29.47 -17.08 27.38
CA THR A 389 30.37 -17.79 26.44
C THR A 389 29.63 -18.08 25.13
N TYR A 390 30.31 -17.88 23.99
CA TYR A 390 29.72 -18.10 22.66
C TYR A 390 29.98 -19.49 22.08
N ASP A 391 30.89 -20.27 22.68
CA ASP A 391 31.26 -21.62 22.26
C ASP A 391 31.09 -22.60 23.44
N PRO A 392 29.84 -22.87 23.86
CA PRO A 392 29.57 -23.75 24.99
C PRO A 392 30.00 -25.19 24.69
N SER A 393 30.68 -25.82 25.64
CA SER A 393 31.19 -27.20 25.61
C SER A 393 30.23 -28.21 26.26
N SER A 394 29.16 -27.73 26.89
CA SER A 394 28.14 -28.53 27.58
C SER A 394 26.74 -28.04 27.24
N ALA A 395 25.70 -28.83 27.56
CA ALA A 395 24.31 -28.48 27.23
C ALA A 395 23.88 -27.09 27.76
N LEU A 396 24.35 -26.74 28.96
CA LEU A 396 24.27 -25.41 29.54
C LEU A 396 25.62 -25.06 30.16
N GLU A 397 26.31 -24.08 29.60
CA GLU A 397 27.55 -23.54 30.14
C GLU A 397 27.32 -22.10 30.63
N ILE A 398 27.68 -21.83 31.88
CA ILE A 398 27.60 -20.49 32.47
C ILE A 398 29.02 -20.05 32.82
N VAL A 399 29.53 -19.08 32.08
CA VAL A 399 30.79 -18.41 32.38
C VAL A 399 30.47 -17.04 32.94
N ASN A 400 30.91 -16.79 34.17
CA ASN A 400 30.65 -15.53 34.83
C ASN A 400 31.63 -14.45 34.34
N PRO A 401 31.17 -13.41 33.62
CA PRO A 401 32.05 -12.34 33.16
C PRO A 401 32.45 -11.37 34.29
N LYS A 402 31.81 -11.45 35.46
CA LYS A 402 32.04 -10.56 36.61
C LYS A 402 32.31 -11.36 37.89
N SER A 403 33.59 -11.52 38.22
CA SER A 403 34.05 -12.32 39.37
C SER A 403 33.48 -11.90 40.74
N SER A 404 32.91 -10.71 40.87
CA SER A 404 32.26 -10.22 42.10
C SER A 404 30.83 -10.76 42.32
N GLN A 405 30.25 -11.45 41.35
CA GLN A 405 28.91 -12.02 41.41
C GLN A 405 28.97 -13.56 41.49
N PRO A 406 27.94 -14.22 42.07
CA PRO A 406 27.83 -15.68 41.99
C PRO A 406 27.64 -16.13 40.54
N ILE A 407 28.16 -17.32 40.20
CA ILE A 407 27.94 -17.98 38.91
C ILE A 407 26.47 -18.35 38.75
N LEU A 408 25.87 -18.95 39.80
CA LEU A 408 24.47 -19.39 39.79
C LEU A 408 23.82 -19.06 41.13
N THR A 409 22.61 -18.53 41.09
CA THR A 409 21.74 -18.39 42.27
C THR A 409 20.37 -18.93 41.90
N LEU A 410 19.93 -19.98 42.59
CA LEU A 410 18.59 -20.53 42.48
C LEU A 410 17.78 -20.13 43.72
N LYS A 411 16.56 -19.68 43.49
CA LYS A 411 15.61 -19.33 44.54
C LYS A 411 14.27 -20.01 44.29
N ASP A 412 13.46 -20.15 45.33
CA ASP A 412 12.06 -20.57 45.18
C ASP A 412 11.15 -19.41 44.74
N ASP A 413 9.86 -19.69 44.59
CA ASP A 413 8.84 -18.71 44.17
C ASP A 413 8.50 -17.68 45.26
N GLN A 414 9.07 -17.82 46.47
CA GLN A 414 9.05 -16.81 47.52
C GLN A 414 10.40 -16.09 47.68
N GLU A 415 11.30 -16.20 46.69
CA GLU A 415 12.62 -15.57 46.66
C GLU A 415 13.62 -16.05 47.74
N ASN A 416 13.34 -17.17 48.41
CA ASN A 416 14.29 -17.76 49.36
C ASN A 416 15.43 -18.46 48.61
N LEU A 417 16.64 -18.39 49.17
CA LEU A 417 17.80 -19.02 48.57
C LEU A 417 17.71 -20.56 48.64
N VAL A 418 17.88 -21.22 47.49
CA VAL A 418 17.94 -22.68 47.37
C VAL A 418 19.37 -23.15 47.14
N LEU A 419 20.06 -22.60 46.14
CA LEU A 419 21.43 -22.95 45.78
C LEU A 419 22.19 -21.70 45.36
N LYS A 420 23.45 -21.57 45.78
CA LYS A 420 24.37 -20.54 45.32
C LYS A 420 25.70 -21.16 44.93
N VAL A 421 26.22 -20.80 43.77
CA VAL A 421 27.56 -21.17 43.31
C VAL A 421 28.37 -19.89 43.14
N LEU A 422 29.45 -19.75 43.89
CA LEU A 422 30.35 -18.59 43.84
C LEU A 422 31.42 -18.76 42.77
N ASN A 423 32.06 -17.64 42.39
CA ASN A 423 33.09 -17.64 41.35
C ASN A 423 34.36 -18.39 41.77
N GLU A 424 34.67 -18.42 43.07
CA GLU A 424 35.76 -19.20 43.65
C GLU A 424 35.45 -20.70 43.81
N GLY A 425 34.33 -21.20 43.25
CA GLY A 425 33.97 -22.62 43.25
C GLY A 425 33.19 -23.10 44.49
N LYS A 426 32.91 -22.22 45.46
CA LYS A 426 32.12 -22.59 46.64
C LYS A 426 30.64 -22.74 46.33
N VAL A 427 30.01 -23.76 46.91
CA VAL A 427 28.59 -24.09 46.72
C VAL A 427 27.85 -24.07 48.05
N GLY A 428 26.81 -23.25 48.14
CA GLY A 428 25.92 -23.16 49.30
C GLY A 428 24.52 -23.69 48.98
N VAL A 429 23.99 -24.62 49.77
CA VAL A 429 22.57 -25.02 49.74
C VAL A 429 21.86 -24.31 50.88
N LYS A 430 20.98 -23.36 50.53
CA LYS A 430 20.36 -22.40 51.47
C LYS A 430 21.37 -21.52 52.24
N VAL A 431 22.62 -21.43 51.79
CA VAL A 431 23.69 -20.61 52.41
C VAL A 431 24.11 -19.50 51.46
N SER A 432 24.02 -18.24 51.90
CA SER A 432 24.26 -17.07 51.05
C SER A 432 25.74 -16.72 50.84
N ASP A 433 26.61 -17.12 51.77
CA ASP A 433 28.04 -16.83 51.80
C ASP A 433 28.80 -18.05 52.35
N PRO A 434 28.87 -19.13 51.54
CA PRO A 434 29.52 -20.37 51.96
C PRO A 434 30.99 -20.12 52.34
N LYS A 435 31.36 -20.59 53.53
CA LYS A 435 32.73 -20.52 54.07
C LYS A 435 33.57 -21.71 53.65
N ALA A 436 32.95 -22.89 53.51
CA ALA A 436 33.56 -24.09 52.94
C ALA A 436 33.31 -24.21 51.42
N GLU A 437 34.02 -25.13 50.75
CA GLU A 437 33.77 -25.47 49.34
C GLU A 437 32.34 -25.97 49.11
N PHE A 438 31.78 -26.70 50.07
CA PHE A 438 30.37 -27.10 50.09
C PHE A 438 29.78 -26.87 51.48
N GLU A 439 28.72 -26.06 51.57
CA GLU A 439 28.04 -25.74 52.83
C GLU A 439 26.52 -25.88 52.68
N VAL A 440 25.87 -26.47 53.67
CA VAL A 440 24.44 -26.77 53.65
C VAL A 440 23.80 -26.28 54.95
N ASP A 441 22.82 -25.39 54.85
CA ASP A 441 21.92 -25.05 55.97
C ASP A 441 20.75 -26.04 55.97
N GLY A 442 20.98 -27.18 56.63
CA GLY A 442 20.03 -28.29 56.69
C GLY A 442 20.69 -29.64 56.93
N MET A 443 19.88 -30.71 56.83
CA MET A 443 20.38 -32.08 56.98
C MET A 443 20.94 -32.62 55.66
N ILE A 444 22.11 -33.25 55.71
CA ILE A 444 22.66 -34.06 54.61
C ILE A 444 22.38 -35.53 54.91
N ARG A 445 21.71 -36.23 53.98
CA ARG A 445 21.45 -37.67 54.09
C ARG A 445 22.46 -38.46 53.25
N VAL A 446 23.36 -39.18 53.92
CA VAL A 446 24.27 -40.15 53.29
C VAL A 446 23.59 -41.51 53.27
N LEU A 447 23.42 -42.12 52.10
CA LEU A 447 22.70 -43.40 51.98
C LEU A 447 23.57 -44.58 52.45
N PRO A 448 23.00 -45.57 53.17
CA PRO A 448 23.72 -46.78 53.58
C PRO A 448 24.17 -47.59 52.37
N ARG A 449 25.44 -48.02 52.35
CA ARG A 449 25.99 -48.89 51.30
C ARG A 449 26.47 -50.21 51.91
N SER A 450 25.81 -51.33 51.56
CA SER A 450 26.24 -52.67 51.99
C SER A 450 27.51 -53.07 51.23
N GLY A 451 28.59 -53.38 51.95
CA GLY A 451 29.88 -53.72 51.33
C GLY A 451 30.62 -52.50 50.79
N ALA A 452 30.52 -51.34 51.46
CA ALA A 452 31.38 -50.20 51.17
C ALA A 452 32.85 -50.61 51.36
N VAL A 453 33.57 -50.77 50.24
CA VAL A 453 35.01 -51.05 50.28
C VAL A 453 35.72 -49.72 50.35
N CYS A 454 36.41 -49.46 51.47
CA CYS A 454 37.41 -48.42 51.47
C CYS A 454 38.64 -48.92 50.70
N ASN A 455 38.97 -48.28 49.59
CA ASN A 455 40.14 -48.58 48.78
C ASN A 455 40.63 -47.30 48.11
N SER A 456 41.74 -47.36 47.38
CA SER A 456 42.35 -46.20 46.74
C SER A 456 41.44 -45.43 45.78
N GLN A 457 40.39 -46.05 45.22
CA GLN A 457 39.42 -45.35 44.36
C GLN A 457 38.48 -44.43 45.16
N TYR A 458 38.24 -44.73 46.44
CA TYR A 458 37.31 -44.00 47.31
C TYR A 458 38.02 -43.26 48.45
N GLU A 459 39.35 -43.13 48.40
CA GLU A 459 40.11 -42.34 49.38
C GLU A 459 39.55 -40.90 49.48
N GLY A 460 39.37 -40.41 50.71
CA GLY A 460 38.76 -39.11 51.01
C GLY A 460 37.23 -39.10 51.04
N ALA A 461 36.55 -40.18 50.64
CA ALA A 461 35.09 -40.24 50.66
C ALA A 461 34.52 -40.42 52.09
N ILE A 462 33.28 -39.98 52.28
CA ILE A 462 32.46 -40.28 53.47
C ILE A 462 31.34 -41.25 53.11
N TYR A 463 31.03 -42.19 54.00
CA TYR A 463 29.91 -43.11 53.82
C TYR A 463 29.28 -43.47 55.16
N TYR A 464 28.03 -43.92 55.13
CA TYR A 464 27.33 -44.45 56.30
C TYR A 464 27.30 -45.98 56.24
N ASP A 465 27.88 -46.63 57.25
CA ASP A 465 27.84 -48.09 57.38
C ASP A 465 26.49 -48.52 57.94
N ALA A 466 25.76 -49.34 57.19
CA ALA A 466 24.43 -49.80 57.57
C ALA A 466 24.42 -50.75 58.79
N ASN A 467 25.48 -51.55 58.93
CA ASN A 467 25.62 -52.55 59.99
C ASN A 467 26.03 -51.89 61.30
N LEU A 468 27.01 -50.98 61.23
CA LEU A 468 27.57 -50.30 62.40
C LEU A 468 26.83 -49.02 62.76
N LYS A 469 25.97 -48.51 61.87
CA LYS A 469 25.19 -47.27 62.04
C LYS A 469 26.05 -46.04 62.33
N HIS A 470 27.23 -45.99 61.73
CA HIS A 470 28.18 -44.89 61.89
C HIS A 470 28.57 -44.29 60.54
N LEU A 471 28.95 -43.00 60.58
CA LEU A 471 29.57 -42.31 59.46
C LEU A 471 31.09 -42.55 59.51
N TYR A 472 31.66 -42.99 58.40
CA TYR A 472 33.08 -43.27 58.26
C TYR A 472 33.68 -42.44 57.14
N GLY A 473 34.93 -42.04 57.31
CA GLY A 473 35.80 -41.56 56.23
C GLY A 473 36.65 -42.72 55.68
N CYS A 474 36.93 -42.71 54.38
CA CYS A 474 37.83 -43.67 53.75
C CYS A 474 39.23 -43.08 53.55
N ASN A 475 40.27 -43.80 53.97
CA ASN A 475 41.68 -43.41 53.86
C ASN A 475 42.44 -44.17 52.76
N GLY A 476 41.73 -44.83 51.84
CA GLY A 476 42.33 -45.55 50.72
C GLY A 476 42.79 -46.99 51.03
N THR A 477 42.77 -47.41 52.29
CA THR A 477 43.16 -48.76 52.70
C THR A 477 41.97 -49.58 53.18
N SER A 478 41.85 -50.80 52.66
CA SER A 478 40.79 -51.76 52.99
C SER A 478 40.91 -52.35 54.37
#